data_AF-A0A1G8R1F4-F1
#
_entry.id   AF-A0A1G8R1F4-F1
#
_cell.length_a   1.000
_cell.length_b   1.000
_cell.length_c   1.000
_cell.angle_alpha   90.00
_cell.angle_beta   90.00
_cell.angle_gamma   90.00
#
_symmetry.space_group_name_H-M   'P 1'
#
loop_
_entity.id
_entity.type
_entity.pdbx_description
1 polymer ?
#
loop_
_entity_poly.entity_id
_entity_poly.type
_entity_poly.pdbx_seq_one_letter_code
_entity_poly.pdbx_strand_id
1 'polypeptide(L)'
;MNNALITTLAISAFSFPVAVQASLNGCSNAITGDKQTNVYFANGINTTLNEAQEVTALLLKVYQSPLEQAEENSTYHFKTAYNYSQGFVTDVVQVFQQKLSEDPDGSIAYMVYDLLRSGLSNDEIRATVTVALTRGNLVAALLTDELLQELGDSLAEVAADAMADGDLVNTNHSRLYSDALINGRRVLVVAHSQGNLFTNTAIAATLNKHPQYADSINYYGVASPAATTVNGADYVTADDDRVINLLRLTETVMAANIDNDPGLLNDTRELLNHSFLSSYFDGRLPSRARINAAITALSEQLTYPEVIAGEGAIRATLSWGDQPDVDLHVFEPGGSHVYYRNKTGEDGTLDVDDTTAVGPENYFVACDRVNEGSYAIGVNYFRGYQPEKALVTLYLGNGATFGPRSVTLNTARGSAGNDSPVSVYNIVVHQDDNGNALYTVQ
;
A
#
# COMPACT_ATOMS: atom_id res chain seq x y z
N MET A 1 84.83 31.43 -39.54
CA MET A 1 84.68 30.44 -38.45
C MET A 1 83.72 31.03 -37.43
N ASN A 2 82.61 30.44 -37.02
CA ASN A 2 81.88 29.25 -37.47
C ASN A 2 80.43 29.39 -36.95
N ASN A 3 79.53 28.80 -37.72
CA ASN A 3 78.10 28.62 -37.49
C ASN A 3 77.72 28.15 -36.07
N ALA A 4 76.53 28.55 -35.62
CA ALA A 4 75.39 27.62 -35.50
C ALA A 4 74.11 28.36 -35.07
N LEU A 5 73.09 28.34 -35.94
CA LEU A 5 71.70 28.57 -35.56
C LEU A 5 71.27 27.46 -34.60
N ILE A 6 70.65 27.83 -33.48
CA ILE A 6 69.84 26.92 -32.67
C ILE A 6 68.40 27.43 -32.73
N THR A 7 67.61 26.70 -33.50
CA THR A 7 66.15 26.80 -33.60
C THR A 7 65.55 26.21 -32.32
N THR A 8 64.89 27.03 -31.50
CA THR A 8 64.12 26.51 -30.36
C THR A 8 62.65 26.43 -30.74
N LEU A 9 62.16 25.19 -30.79
CA LEU A 9 60.79 24.79 -31.04
C LEU A 9 59.86 25.40 -29.97
N ALA A 10 58.84 26.14 -30.41
CA ALA A 10 57.73 26.50 -29.55
C ALA A 10 56.87 25.26 -29.30
N ILE A 11 56.92 24.72 -28.08
CA ILE A 11 55.98 23.68 -27.63
C ILE A 11 54.67 24.41 -27.33
N SER A 12 53.73 24.38 -28.28
CA SER A 12 52.33 24.74 -28.02
C SER A 12 51.74 23.66 -27.12
N ALA A 13 51.63 23.95 -25.83
CA ALA A 13 50.79 23.18 -24.92
C ALA A 13 49.33 23.34 -25.38
N PHE A 14 48.83 22.35 -26.11
CA PHE A 14 47.39 22.16 -26.28
C PHE A 14 46.83 21.72 -24.92
N SER A 15 46.45 22.69 -24.10
CA SER A 15 45.48 22.46 -23.03
C SER A 15 44.13 22.25 -23.70
N PHE A 16 43.74 21.00 -23.94
CA PHE A 16 42.35 20.68 -24.16
C PHE A 16 41.59 21.09 -22.89
N PRO A 17 40.53 21.92 -22.96
CA PRO A 17 39.62 21.99 -21.85
C PRO A 17 39.06 20.57 -21.68
N VAL A 18 39.38 19.93 -20.56
CA VAL A 18 38.53 18.85 -20.07
C VAL A 18 37.18 19.53 -19.89
N ALA A 19 36.23 19.22 -20.77
CA ALA A 19 34.85 19.60 -20.54
C ALA A 19 34.44 18.87 -19.27
N VAL A 20 34.56 19.56 -18.14
CA VAL A 20 33.82 19.20 -16.94
C VAL A 20 32.39 19.42 -17.38
N GLN A 21 31.69 18.35 -17.77
CA GLN A 21 30.23 18.39 -17.84
C GLN A 21 29.79 18.91 -16.48
N ALA A 22 29.24 20.12 -16.46
CA ALA A 22 28.64 20.63 -15.24
C ALA A 22 27.54 19.64 -14.87
N SER A 23 27.68 18.98 -13.72
CA SER A 23 26.65 18.08 -13.20
C SER A 23 25.34 18.84 -13.14
N LEU A 24 24.30 18.33 -13.80
CA LEU A 24 22.95 18.86 -13.65
C LEU A 24 22.55 18.76 -12.18
N ASN A 25 21.80 19.75 -11.69
CA ASN A 25 21.06 19.54 -10.45
C ASN A 25 19.71 18.89 -10.78
N GLY A 26 19.61 17.58 -10.56
CA GLY A 26 18.38 16.81 -10.72
C GLY A 26 17.27 17.18 -9.74
N CYS A 27 17.60 17.88 -8.65
CA CYS A 27 16.70 18.10 -7.54
C CYS A 27 16.40 19.59 -7.45
N SER A 28 15.34 20.01 -8.17
CA SER A 28 15.02 21.42 -8.43
C SER A 28 13.90 22.00 -7.59
N ASN A 29 13.29 21.18 -6.72
CA ASN A 29 12.49 21.66 -5.60
C ASN A 29 12.95 20.90 -4.38
N ALA A 30 13.28 21.64 -3.30
CA ALA A 30 13.23 21.05 -1.98
C ALA A 30 11.88 20.35 -1.89
N ILE A 31 11.91 19.03 -1.69
CA ILE A 31 10.72 18.34 -1.23
C ILE A 31 10.19 19.19 -0.09
N THR A 32 8.94 19.63 -0.21
CA THR A 32 8.29 20.29 0.92
C THR A 32 8.30 19.24 2.03
N GLY A 33 9.18 19.48 2.99
CA GLY A 33 9.53 18.58 4.07
C GLY A 33 10.51 17.44 3.74
N ASP A 34 11.65 17.39 4.43
CA ASP A 34 12.55 16.23 4.50
C ASP A 34 11.86 15.00 5.15
N LYS A 35 10.70 15.23 5.77
CA LYS A 35 9.92 14.28 6.55
C LYS A 35 8.57 13.98 5.92
N GLN A 36 8.49 12.91 5.12
CA GLN A 36 7.25 12.50 4.45
C GLN A 36 6.47 11.37 5.15
N THR A 37 5.15 11.51 5.25
CA THR A 37 4.27 10.45 5.79
C THR A 37 3.14 10.15 4.80
N ASN A 38 2.92 8.88 4.46
CA ASN A 38 1.71 8.46 3.78
C ASN A 38 0.68 7.98 4.82
N VAL A 39 -0.51 8.57 4.78
CA VAL A 39 -1.67 8.18 5.58
C VAL A 39 -2.64 7.43 4.68
N TYR A 40 -2.95 6.17 4.99
CA TYR A 40 -3.87 5.35 4.21
C TYR A 40 -5.19 5.16 4.93
N PHE A 41 -6.31 5.22 4.21
CA PHE A 41 -7.60 4.73 4.68
C PHE A 41 -7.90 3.35 4.08
N ALA A 42 -8.13 2.35 4.93
CA ALA A 42 -8.54 1.00 4.54
C ALA A 42 -10.01 0.80 4.90
N ASN A 43 -10.88 0.67 3.89
CA ASN A 43 -12.34 0.65 4.05
C ASN A 43 -12.88 -0.69 4.57
N GLY A 44 -14.13 -0.67 5.04
CA GLY A 44 -14.88 -1.86 5.42
C GLY A 44 -15.57 -2.57 4.24
N ILE A 45 -16.47 -3.48 4.59
CA ILE A 45 -17.35 -4.19 3.67
C ILE A 45 -18.30 -3.24 2.94
N ASN A 46 -18.80 -3.67 1.78
CA ASN A 46 -19.83 -3.02 0.97
C ASN A 46 -19.57 -1.52 0.75
N THR A 47 -18.31 -1.16 0.56
CA THR A 47 -17.87 0.23 0.37
C THR A 47 -17.33 0.38 -1.04
N THR A 48 -17.90 1.28 -1.83
CA THR A 48 -17.40 1.57 -3.18
C THR A 48 -16.08 2.35 -3.12
N LEU A 49 -15.31 2.32 -4.22
CA LEU A 49 -14.08 3.10 -4.33
C LEU A 49 -14.31 4.60 -4.10
N ASN A 50 -15.43 5.13 -4.62
CA ASN A 50 -15.77 6.55 -4.46
C ASN A 50 -16.01 6.89 -2.99
N GLU A 51 -16.76 6.08 -2.25
CA GLU A 51 -17.01 6.29 -0.81
C GLU A 51 -15.71 6.20 0.01
N ALA A 52 -14.83 5.24 -0.30
CA ALA A 52 -13.52 5.15 0.34
C ALA A 52 -12.63 6.38 0.06
N GLN A 53 -12.70 6.92 -1.16
CA GLN A 53 -12.02 8.17 -1.54
C GLN A 53 -12.63 9.41 -0.86
N GLU A 54 -13.94 9.45 -0.65
CA GLU A 54 -14.60 10.53 0.09
C GLU A 54 -14.13 10.57 1.55
N VAL A 55 -14.01 9.41 2.21
CA VAL A 55 -13.44 9.33 3.56
C VAL A 55 -11.98 9.77 3.55
N THR A 56 -11.19 9.34 2.56
CA THR A 56 -9.78 9.75 2.41
C THR A 56 -9.66 11.27 2.28
N ALA A 57 -10.49 11.90 1.45
CA ALA A 57 -10.53 13.35 1.27
C ALA A 57 -10.95 14.09 2.55
N LEU A 58 -11.86 13.49 3.34
CA LEU A 58 -12.23 14.04 4.65
C LEU A 58 -11.07 13.97 5.64
N LEU A 59 -10.35 12.85 5.72
CA LEU A 59 -9.16 12.71 6.56
C LEU A 59 -8.09 13.75 6.19
N LEU A 60 -7.83 13.93 4.89
CA LEU A 60 -6.93 14.98 4.39
C LEU A 60 -7.35 16.36 4.90
N LYS A 61 -8.61 16.72 4.70
CA LYS A 61 -9.16 18.03 5.10
C LYS A 61 -9.05 18.28 6.60
N VAL A 62 -9.18 17.23 7.41
CA VAL A 62 -9.18 17.33 8.87
C VAL A 62 -7.77 17.35 9.45
N TYR A 63 -6.87 16.52 8.92
CA TYR A 63 -5.61 16.22 9.59
C TYR A 63 -4.37 16.79 8.91
N GLN A 64 -4.38 17.09 7.61
CA GLN A 64 -3.16 17.50 6.92
C GLN A 64 -2.52 18.73 7.57
N SER A 65 -3.23 19.86 7.62
CA SER A 65 -2.66 21.10 8.16
C SER A 65 -2.30 21.01 9.65
N PRO A 66 -3.11 20.41 10.54
CA PRO A 66 -2.71 20.25 11.94
C PRO A 66 -1.45 19.39 12.13
N LEU A 67 -1.29 18.31 11.36
CA LEU A 67 -0.12 17.44 11.45
C LEU A 67 1.14 18.14 10.89
N GLU A 68 1.04 18.80 9.74
CA GLU A 68 2.15 19.55 9.13
C GLU A 68 2.58 20.76 9.98
N GLN A 69 1.68 21.34 10.77
CA GLN A 69 2.01 22.40 11.73
C GLN A 69 2.65 21.88 13.01
N ALA A 70 2.38 20.62 13.40
CA ALA A 70 2.93 20.02 14.60
C ALA A 70 4.38 19.55 14.41
N GLU A 71 4.80 19.26 13.17
CA GLU A 71 6.15 18.79 12.86
C GLU A 71 6.79 19.63 11.75
N GLU A 72 7.86 20.37 12.09
CA GLU A 72 8.60 21.19 11.13
C GLU A 72 9.13 20.37 9.95
N ASN A 73 9.06 20.96 8.75
CA ASN A 73 9.47 20.32 7.50
C ASN A 73 8.83 18.95 7.28
N SER A 74 7.56 18.77 7.66
CA SER A 74 6.81 17.55 7.37
C SER A 74 5.77 17.75 6.28
N THR A 75 5.48 16.67 5.54
CA THR A 75 4.39 16.61 4.57
C THR A 75 3.61 15.31 4.72
N TYR A 76 2.27 15.40 4.69
CA TYR A 76 1.39 14.26 4.82
C TYR A 76 0.58 14.01 3.54
N HIS A 77 0.65 12.79 3.01
CA HIS A 77 -0.08 12.36 1.83
C HIS A 77 -1.20 11.39 2.20
N PHE A 78 -2.45 11.78 2.02
CA PHE A 78 -3.61 10.93 2.29
C PHE A 78 -3.98 10.13 1.04
N LYS A 79 -4.09 8.81 1.20
CA LYS A 79 -4.31 7.85 0.10
C LYS A 79 -5.35 6.81 0.51
N THR A 80 -5.98 6.19 -0.49
CA THR A 80 -6.92 5.09 -0.25
C THR A 80 -6.19 3.75 -0.44
N ALA A 81 -6.19 2.91 0.60
CA ALA A 81 -5.81 1.50 0.52
C ALA A 81 -7.10 0.69 0.34
N TYR A 82 -7.62 0.69 -0.89
CA TYR A 82 -8.96 0.17 -1.16
C TYR A 82 -9.02 -1.35 -0.97
N ASN A 83 -10.00 -1.80 -0.19
CA ASN A 83 -10.41 -3.20 -0.11
C ASN A 83 -11.52 -3.41 -1.13
N TYR A 84 -11.28 -4.25 -2.14
CA TYR A 84 -12.24 -4.48 -3.21
C TYR A 84 -13.54 -5.05 -2.64
N SER A 85 -14.63 -4.29 -2.78
CA SER A 85 -15.98 -4.73 -2.46
C SER A 85 -16.67 -5.26 -3.72
N GLN A 86 -17.21 -6.48 -3.65
CA GLN A 86 -18.07 -7.04 -4.71
C GLN A 86 -19.55 -7.07 -4.32
N GLY A 87 -19.87 -6.39 -3.23
CA GLY A 87 -21.19 -6.36 -2.64
C GLY A 87 -21.17 -7.01 -1.27
N PHE A 88 -22.20 -6.69 -0.50
CA PHE A 88 -22.28 -7.03 0.92
C PHE A 88 -22.03 -8.52 1.22
N VAL A 89 -22.61 -9.45 0.47
CA VAL A 89 -22.49 -10.88 0.78
C VAL A 89 -21.10 -11.44 0.50
N THR A 90 -20.48 -11.10 -0.63
CA THR A 90 -19.11 -11.52 -0.93
C THR A 90 -18.14 -11.04 0.15
N ASP A 91 -18.29 -9.79 0.58
CA ASP A 91 -17.43 -9.21 1.61
C ASP A 91 -17.67 -9.88 2.98
N VAL A 92 -18.91 -10.24 3.34
CA VAL A 92 -19.20 -11.01 4.56
C VAL A 92 -18.59 -12.42 4.51
N VAL A 93 -18.71 -13.11 3.38
CA VAL A 93 -18.06 -14.43 3.18
C VAL A 93 -16.55 -14.30 3.35
N GLN A 94 -15.95 -13.24 2.79
CA GLN A 94 -14.52 -12.98 2.93
C GLN A 94 -14.12 -12.66 4.37
N VAL A 95 -14.92 -11.89 5.13
CA VAL A 95 -14.70 -11.68 6.57
C VAL A 95 -14.64 -13.04 7.28
N PHE A 96 -15.59 -13.93 7.02
CA PHE A 96 -15.60 -15.26 7.64
C PHE A 96 -14.37 -16.10 7.29
N GLN A 97 -13.91 -16.07 6.04
CA GLN A 97 -12.67 -16.74 5.64
C GLN A 97 -11.45 -16.16 6.35
N GLN A 98 -11.36 -14.84 6.47
CA GLN A 98 -10.30 -14.16 7.21
C GLN A 98 -10.35 -14.47 8.71
N LYS A 99 -11.54 -14.67 9.28
CA LYS A 99 -11.70 -15.12 10.67
C LYS A 99 -11.25 -16.57 10.86
N LEU A 100 -11.54 -17.44 9.91
CA LEU A 100 -11.06 -18.83 9.93
C LEU A 100 -9.53 -18.92 9.89
N SER A 101 -8.86 -18.05 9.13
CA SER A 101 -7.39 -18.01 9.12
C SER A 101 -6.80 -17.44 10.40
N GLU A 102 -7.51 -16.53 11.08
CA GLU A 102 -7.10 -15.96 12.38
C GLU A 102 -7.35 -16.93 13.56
N ASP A 103 -8.46 -17.68 13.55
CA ASP A 103 -8.88 -18.61 14.59
C ASP A 103 -9.55 -19.88 14.01
N PRO A 104 -8.75 -20.90 13.63
CA PRO A 104 -9.25 -22.11 12.95
C PRO A 104 -10.23 -22.94 13.78
N ASP A 105 -10.19 -22.83 15.11
CA ASP A 105 -10.93 -23.68 16.05
C ASP A 105 -12.21 -23.00 16.58
N GLY A 106 -12.47 -21.73 16.25
CA GLY A 106 -13.47 -20.88 16.90
C GLY A 106 -14.72 -20.48 16.10
N SER A 107 -14.82 -20.78 14.80
CA SER A 107 -15.82 -20.10 13.95
C SER A 107 -17.17 -20.83 13.85
N ILE A 108 -18.23 -20.14 14.27
CA ILE A 108 -19.61 -20.53 13.94
C ILE A 108 -19.93 -20.23 12.47
N ALA A 109 -19.12 -19.39 11.81
CA ALA A 109 -19.14 -19.29 10.36
C ALA A 109 -18.96 -20.67 9.68
N TYR A 110 -18.08 -21.54 10.19
CA TYR A 110 -17.97 -22.91 9.69
C TYR A 110 -19.21 -23.75 9.99
N MET A 111 -19.86 -23.55 11.15
CA MET A 111 -21.12 -24.23 11.47
C MET A 111 -22.26 -23.80 10.53
N VAL A 112 -22.44 -22.50 10.29
CA VAL A 112 -23.49 -22.01 9.37
C VAL A 112 -23.16 -22.41 7.93
N TYR A 113 -21.90 -22.34 7.52
CA TYR A 113 -21.41 -22.88 6.26
C TYR A 113 -21.74 -24.37 6.12
N ASP A 114 -21.46 -25.18 7.15
CA ASP A 114 -21.75 -26.61 7.24
C ASP A 114 -23.24 -26.93 7.18
N LEU A 115 -24.04 -26.12 7.85
CA LEU A 115 -25.49 -26.27 7.87
C LEU A 115 -26.10 -25.90 6.51
N LEU A 116 -25.63 -24.83 5.86
CA LEU A 116 -26.07 -24.43 4.51
C LEU A 116 -25.74 -25.51 3.46
N ARG A 117 -24.60 -26.21 3.59
CA ARG A 117 -24.23 -27.34 2.70
C ARG A 117 -24.84 -28.69 3.09
N SER A 118 -25.54 -28.79 4.22
CA SER A 118 -26.12 -30.04 4.72
C SER A 118 -27.51 -30.38 4.15
N GLY A 119 -28.12 -29.46 3.40
CA GLY A 119 -29.45 -29.62 2.82
C GLY A 119 -30.61 -29.36 3.80
N LEU A 120 -30.32 -28.74 4.94
CA LEU A 120 -31.33 -28.28 5.91
C LEU A 120 -32.08 -27.05 5.39
N SER A 121 -33.34 -26.90 5.82
CA SER A 121 -34.12 -25.69 5.59
C SER A 121 -33.63 -24.51 6.46
N ASN A 122 -33.88 -23.27 6.03
CA ASN A 122 -33.52 -22.06 6.77
C ASN A 122 -34.00 -22.07 8.24
N ASP A 123 -35.19 -22.63 8.50
CA ASP A 123 -35.73 -22.79 9.85
C ASP A 123 -34.91 -23.78 10.70
N GLU A 124 -34.45 -24.87 10.11
CA GLU A 124 -33.60 -25.86 10.77
C GLU A 124 -32.19 -25.30 11.04
N ILE A 125 -31.67 -24.48 10.13
CA ILE A 125 -30.39 -23.76 10.32
C ILE A 125 -30.52 -22.78 11.49
N ARG A 126 -31.57 -21.94 11.51
CA ARG A 126 -31.85 -21.03 12.63
C ARG A 126 -32.01 -21.75 13.96
N ALA A 127 -32.74 -22.87 13.97
CA ALA A 127 -32.93 -23.68 15.18
C ALA A 127 -31.61 -24.28 15.68
N THR A 128 -30.76 -24.76 14.78
CA THR A 128 -29.46 -25.33 15.13
C THR A 128 -28.52 -24.27 15.70
N VAL A 129 -28.44 -23.11 15.07
CA VAL A 129 -27.69 -21.93 15.57
C VAL A 129 -28.24 -21.47 16.92
N THR A 130 -29.57 -21.52 17.11
CA THR A 130 -30.20 -21.17 18.39
C THR A 130 -29.73 -22.06 19.53
N VAL A 131 -29.60 -23.36 19.29
CA VAL A 131 -29.20 -24.36 20.29
C VAL A 131 -27.70 -24.35 20.53
N ALA A 132 -26.90 -24.14 19.48
CA ALA A 132 -25.45 -24.20 19.57
C ALA A 132 -24.83 -23.01 20.32
N LEU A 133 -25.52 -21.86 20.36
CA LEU A 133 -24.97 -20.61 20.88
C LEU A 133 -25.64 -20.18 22.19
N THR A 134 -24.82 -19.73 23.14
CA THR A 134 -25.30 -19.22 24.44
C THR A 134 -26.27 -18.04 24.32
N ARG A 135 -26.26 -17.32 23.18
CA ARG A 135 -27.21 -16.25 22.82
C ARG A 135 -27.92 -16.51 21.48
N GLY A 136 -28.13 -17.78 21.13
CA GLY A 136 -28.54 -18.20 19.79
C GLY A 136 -29.87 -17.63 19.27
N ASN A 137 -30.81 -17.26 20.15
CA ASN A 137 -32.04 -16.59 19.75
C ASN A 137 -31.81 -15.23 19.06
N LEU A 138 -30.78 -14.47 19.47
CA LEU A 138 -30.44 -13.18 18.85
C LEU A 138 -29.75 -13.38 17.51
N VAL A 139 -28.86 -14.36 17.41
CA VAL A 139 -28.15 -14.71 16.17
C VAL A 139 -29.12 -15.24 15.12
N ALA A 140 -30.04 -16.13 15.50
CA ALA A 140 -31.04 -16.68 14.61
C ALA A 140 -32.00 -15.61 14.05
N ALA A 141 -32.27 -14.53 14.81
CA ALA A 141 -33.08 -13.41 14.34
C ALA A 141 -32.37 -12.55 13.28
N LEU A 142 -31.03 -12.59 13.24
CA LEU A 142 -30.21 -11.84 12.27
C LEU A 142 -29.96 -12.67 10.99
N LEU A 143 -30.14 -13.99 11.05
CA LEU A 143 -30.14 -14.91 9.90
C LEU A 143 -31.50 -14.89 9.19
N THR A 144 -31.79 -13.79 8.50
CA THR A 144 -33.00 -13.67 7.67
C THR A 144 -33.01 -14.71 6.55
N ASP A 145 -34.20 -15.03 6.03
CA ASP A 145 -34.30 -15.95 4.88
C ASP A 145 -33.54 -15.42 3.66
N GLU A 146 -33.55 -14.10 3.45
CA GLU A 146 -32.81 -13.43 2.38
C GLU A 146 -31.30 -13.62 2.55
N LEU A 147 -30.75 -13.38 3.75
CA LEU A 147 -29.33 -13.58 4.04
C LEU A 147 -28.92 -15.06 3.93
N LEU A 148 -29.74 -15.99 4.45
CA LEU A 148 -29.45 -17.43 4.36
C LEU A 148 -29.51 -17.94 2.93
N GLN A 149 -30.47 -17.46 2.14
CA GLN A 149 -30.60 -17.81 0.73
C GLN A 149 -29.43 -17.25 -0.08
N GLU A 150 -29.08 -15.98 0.12
CA GLU A 150 -27.95 -15.34 -0.58
C GLU A 150 -26.60 -15.95 -0.16
N LEU A 151 -26.41 -16.30 1.11
CA LEU A 151 -25.24 -17.08 1.57
C LEU A 151 -25.24 -18.48 0.92
N GLY A 152 -26.38 -19.18 0.88
CA GLY A 152 -26.48 -20.50 0.26
C GLY A 152 -26.12 -20.49 -1.22
N ASP A 153 -26.63 -19.51 -1.98
CA ASP A 153 -26.36 -19.34 -3.40
C ASP A 153 -24.90 -18.88 -3.66
N SER A 154 -24.37 -18.00 -2.80
CA SER A 154 -22.99 -17.47 -2.89
C SER A 154 -21.92 -18.49 -2.55
N LEU A 155 -22.12 -19.34 -1.54
CA LEU A 155 -21.09 -20.28 -1.05
C LEU A 155 -20.66 -21.37 -2.06
N ALA A 156 -21.45 -21.62 -3.10
CA ALA A 156 -21.12 -22.58 -4.16
C ALA A 156 -20.23 -21.98 -5.27
N GLU A 157 -20.25 -20.65 -5.47
CA GLU A 157 -19.61 -19.98 -6.61
C GLU A 157 -18.59 -18.91 -6.17
N VAL A 158 -18.81 -18.24 -5.03
CA VAL A 158 -18.07 -17.04 -4.59
C VAL A 158 -16.85 -17.36 -3.72
N ALA A 159 -16.76 -18.53 -3.10
CA ALA A 159 -15.66 -18.83 -2.15
C ALA A 159 -14.27 -18.79 -2.79
N ALA A 160 -14.13 -19.17 -4.07
CA ALA A 160 -12.85 -19.15 -4.77
C ALA A 160 -12.45 -17.72 -5.22
N ASP A 161 -13.40 -16.96 -5.76
CA ASP A 161 -13.17 -15.59 -6.21
C ASP A 161 -12.87 -14.67 -5.02
N ALA A 162 -13.66 -14.77 -3.93
CA ALA A 162 -13.43 -14.02 -2.70
C ALA A 162 -12.05 -14.27 -2.06
N MET A 163 -11.53 -15.50 -2.18
CA MET A 163 -10.17 -15.85 -1.74
C MET A 163 -9.10 -15.22 -2.62
N ALA A 164 -9.24 -15.35 -3.94
CA ALA A 164 -8.30 -14.77 -4.90
C ALA A 164 -8.25 -13.23 -4.78
N ASP A 165 -9.40 -12.60 -4.55
CA ASP A 165 -9.47 -11.15 -4.31
C ASP A 165 -8.87 -10.77 -2.96
N GLY A 166 -9.04 -11.60 -1.93
CA GLY A 166 -8.45 -11.38 -0.61
C GLY A 166 -6.92 -11.36 -0.65
N ASP A 167 -6.32 -12.33 -1.33
CA ASP A 167 -4.87 -12.41 -1.54
C ASP A 167 -4.38 -11.22 -2.38
N LEU A 168 -5.10 -10.85 -3.43
CA LEU A 168 -4.78 -9.69 -4.26
C LEU A 168 -4.80 -8.37 -3.45
N VAL A 169 -5.79 -8.16 -2.58
CA VAL A 169 -5.86 -6.98 -1.71
C VAL A 169 -4.67 -6.95 -0.75
N ASN A 170 -4.38 -8.05 -0.07
CA ASN A 170 -3.26 -8.16 0.85
C ASN A 170 -1.90 -7.89 0.17
N THR A 171 -1.69 -8.45 -1.01
CA THR A 171 -0.49 -8.20 -1.83
C THR A 171 -0.42 -6.74 -2.25
N ASN A 172 -1.53 -6.13 -2.69
CA ASN A 172 -1.54 -4.73 -3.06
C ASN A 172 -1.25 -3.79 -1.88
N HIS A 173 -1.82 -4.05 -0.71
CA HIS A 173 -1.63 -3.24 0.50
C HIS A 173 -0.19 -3.33 1.00
N SER A 174 0.33 -4.55 1.18
CA SER A 174 1.71 -4.75 1.63
C SER A 174 2.72 -4.10 0.68
N ARG A 175 2.46 -4.15 -0.63
CA ARG A 175 3.24 -3.46 -1.67
C ARG A 175 3.17 -1.94 -1.54
N LEU A 176 1.98 -1.36 -1.38
CA LEU A 176 1.82 0.09 -1.16
C LEU A 176 2.58 0.58 0.08
N TYR A 177 2.60 -0.23 1.15
CA TYR A 177 3.28 0.09 2.40
C TYR A 177 4.80 -0.05 2.25
N SER A 178 5.28 -1.16 1.70
CA SER A 178 6.71 -1.36 1.41
C SER A 178 7.26 -0.28 0.49
N ASP A 179 6.53 0.07 -0.58
CA ASP A 179 6.89 1.14 -1.50
C ASP A 179 7.05 2.47 -0.75
N ALA A 180 6.12 2.81 0.15
CA ALA A 180 6.22 4.05 0.92
C ALA A 180 7.45 4.06 1.85
N LEU A 181 7.68 2.96 2.57
CA LEU A 181 8.76 2.82 3.55
C LEU A 181 10.15 2.87 2.92
N ILE A 182 10.37 2.13 1.83
CA ILE A 182 11.62 2.16 1.05
C ILE A 182 11.93 3.58 0.56
N ASN A 183 10.87 4.33 0.28
CA ASN A 183 10.95 5.70 -0.19
C ASN A 183 11.11 6.73 0.93
N GLY A 184 11.50 6.31 2.13
CA GLY A 184 11.75 7.20 3.27
C GLY A 184 10.48 7.72 3.94
N ARG A 185 9.30 7.19 3.57
CA ARG A 185 8.03 7.67 4.09
C ARG A 185 7.54 6.81 5.22
N ARG A 186 7.12 7.42 6.31
CA ARG A 186 6.33 6.74 7.34
C ARG A 186 5.00 6.27 6.76
N VAL A 187 4.47 5.18 7.29
CA VAL A 187 3.15 4.66 6.92
C VAL A 187 2.24 4.66 8.14
N LEU A 188 1.15 5.42 8.06
CA LEU A 188 0.07 5.42 9.04
C LEU A 188 -1.18 4.90 8.34
N VAL A 189 -1.84 3.89 8.91
CA VAL A 189 -3.11 3.38 8.35
C VAL A 189 -4.26 3.65 9.31
N VAL A 190 -5.39 4.14 8.80
CA VAL A 190 -6.67 4.20 9.51
C VAL A 190 -7.56 3.13 8.90
N ALA A 191 -7.78 2.04 9.64
CA ALA A 191 -8.50 0.88 9.15
C ALA A 191 -9.91 0.81 9.75
N HIS A 192 -10.93 0.59 8.92
CA HIS A 192 -12.32 0.47 9.37
C HIS A 192 -12.88 -0.92 9.09
N SER A 193 -13.60 -1.50 10.04
CA SER A 193 -14.34 -2.76 9.86
C SER A 193 -13.42 -3.88 9.30
N GLN A 194 -13.84 -4.61 8.26
CA GLN A 194 -13.02 -5.62 7.58
C GLN A 194 -11.62 -5.12 7.19
N GLY A 195 -11.44 -3.83 6.91
CA GLY A 195 -10.13 -3.28 6.59
C GLY A 195 -9.06 -3.49 7.66
N ASN A 196 -9.46 -3.75 8.91
CA ASN A 196 -8.53 -4.16 9.97
C ASN A 196 -7.89 -5.53 9.71
N LEU A 197 -8.64 -6.50 9.15
CA LEU A 197 -8.13 -7.85 8.84
C LEU A 197 -7.10 -7.80 7.70
N PHE A 198 -7.41 -7.03 6.66
CA PHE A 198 -6.48 -6.73 5.57
C PHE A 198 -5.24 -5.99 6.06
N THR A 199 -5.42 -4.95 6.89
CA THR A 199 -4.32 -4.16 7.43
C THR A 199 -3.40 -5.00 8.31
N ASN A 200 -3.95 -5.87 9.17
CA ASN A 200 -3.17 -6.83 9.97
C ASN A 200 -2.27 -7.70 9.09
N THR A 201 -2.87 -8.31 8.07
CA THR A 201 -2.17 -9.24 7.18
C THR A 201 -1.10 -8.53 6.37
N ALA A 202 -1.43 -7.37 5.80
CA ALA A 202 -0.53 -6.57 4.98
C ALA A 202 0.66 -6.02 5.79
N ILE A 203 0.43 -5.48 7.00
CA ILE A 203 1.53 -4.99 7.86
C ILE A 203 2.40 -6.16 8.33
N ALA A 204 1.82 -7.29 8.73
CA ALA A 204 2.59 -8.48 9.10
C ALA A 204 3.47 -8.95 7.94
N ALA A 205 2.93 -8.99 6.71
CA ALA A 205 3.69 -9.35 5.52
C ALA A 205 4.82 -8.35 5.23
N THR A 206 4.57 -7.05 5.33
CA THR A 206 5.58 -5.99 5.17
C THR A 206 6.70 -6.13 6.21
N LEU A 207 6.38 -6.35 7.49
CA LEU A 207 7.38 -6.45 8.55
C LEU A 207 8.14 -7.78 8.55
N ASN A 208 7.52 -8.87 8.12
CA ASN A 208 8.22 -10.15 7.92
C ASN A 208 9.31 -10.04 6.85
N LYS A 209 9.08 -9.22 5.81
CA LYS A 209 10.06 -8.96 4.74
C LYS A 209 11.06 -7.87 5.09
N HIS A 210 10.61 -6.83 5.76
CA HIS A 210 11.40 -5.64 6.07
C HIS A 210 11.30 -5.31 7.57
N PRO A 211 11.88 -6.14 8.45
CA PRO A 211 11.77 -5.97 9.89
C PRO A 211 12.37 -4.64 10.39
N GLN A 212 13.29 -4.04 9.63
CA GLN A 212 13.87 -2.73 9.94
C GLN A 212 12.85 -1.58 9.93
N TYR A 213 11.66 -1.77 9.34
CA TYR A 213 10.63 -0.74 9.27
C TYR A 213 9.60 -0.83 10.40
N ALA A 214 9.79 -1.70 11.41
CA ALA A 214 8.83 -1.88 12.52
C ALA A 214 8.43 -0.57 13.22
N ASP A 215 9.37 0.38 13.36
CA ASP A 215 9.10 1.68 14.01
C ASP A 215 8.59 2.75 13.02
N SER A 216 8.48 2.42 11.73
CA SER A 216 8.12 3.35 10.65
C SER A 216 6.72 3.12 10.06
N ILE A 217 6.05 2.02 10.45
CA ILE A 217 4.69 1.69 10.03
C ILE A 217 3.82 1.27 11.21
N ASN A 218 2.63 1.85 11.34
CA ASN A 218 1.60 1.32 12.24
C ASN A 218 0.21 1.78 11.80
N TYR A 219 -0.82 1.32 12.50
CA TYR A 219 -2.20 1.65 12.19
C TYR A 219 -3.03 1.92 13.44
N TYR A 220 -4.21 2.52 13.23
CA TYR A 220 -5.26 2.61 14.23
C TYR A 220 -6.54 1.97 13.71
N GLY A 221 -7.04 0.99 14.44
CA GLY A 221 -8.23 0.25 14.08
C GLY A 221 -9.52 0.93 14.53
N VAL A 222 -10.54 0.93 13.67
CA VAL A 222 -11.88 1.44 13.97
C VAL A 222 -12.89 0.36 13.65
N ALA A 223 -13.79 0.05 14.59
CA ALA A 223 -14.81 -0.98 14.44
C ALA A 223 -14.21 -2.36 14.06
N SER A 224 -13.12 -2.77 14.69
CA SER A 224 -12.34 -3.93 14.23
C SER A 224 -13.03 -5.27 14.54
N PRO A 225 -13.16 -6.18 13.54
CA PRO A 225 -13.55 -7.57 13.73
C PRO A 225 -12.35 -8.50 14.04
N ALA A 226 -11.12 -7.98 14.10
CA ALA A 226 -9.94 -8.79 14.36
C ALA A 226 -9.93 -9.33 15.80
N ALA A 227 -9.37 -10.52 16.00
CA ALA A 227 -9.10 -11.10 17.32
C ALA A 227 -7.90 -10.43 17.99
N THR A 228 -6.95 -9.95 17.20
CA THR A 228 -5.72 -9.28 17.66
C THR A 228 -5.32 -8.12 16.75
N THR A 229 -4.41 -7.28 17.22
CA THR A 229 -3.72 -6.29 16.39
C THR A 229 -2.27 -6.72 16.12
N VAL A 230 -1.69 -6.13 15.07
CA VAL A 230 -0.28 -6.35 14.68
C VAL A 230 0.54 -5.09 14.99
N ASN A 231 1.84 -5.27 15.25
CA ASN A 231 2.80 -4.19 15.55
C ASN A 231 2.37 -3.25 16.70
N GLY A 232 1.66 -3.79 17.70
CA GLY A 232 1.21 -3.02 18.85
C GLY A 232 0.17 -1.95 18.54
N ALA A 233 -0.51 -2.03 17.39
CA ALA A 233 -1.56 -1.08 17.02
C ALA A 233 -2.68 -1.05 18.07
N ASP A 234 -3.22 0.15 18.28
CA ASP A 234 -4.39 0.38 19.12
C ASP A 234 -5.67 0.46 18.27
N TYR A 235 -6.83 0.41 18.90
CA TYR A 235 -8.11 0.40 18.21
C TYR A 235 -9.24 1.05 19.03
N VAL A 236 -10.34 1.37 18.35
CA VAL A 236 -11.60 1.73 18.96
C VAL A 236 -12.74 0.91 18.38
N THR A 237 -13.51 0.26 19.24
CA THR A 237 -14.75 -0.43 18.86
C THR A 237 -15.82 -0.12 19.88
N ALA A 238 -16.98 0.33 19.41
CA ALA A 238 -18.06 0.78 20.27
C ALA A 238 -18.87 -0.39 20.84
N ASP A 239 -19.36 -0.23 22.08
CA ASP A 239 -20.22 -1.19 22.78
C ASP A 239 -21.59 -1.34 22.10
N ASP A 240 -22.03 -0.31 21.38
CA ASP A 240 -23.32 -0.26 20.68
C ASP A 240 -23.22 -0.57 19.17
N ASP A 241 -22.03 -0.92 18.68
CA ASP A 241 -21.81 -1.38 17.31
C ASP A 241 -22.44 -2.75 17.08
N ARG A 242 -23.57 -2.77 16.36
CA ARG A 242 -24.38 -4.00 16.22
C ARG A 242 -23.74 -5.01 15.28
N VAL A 243 -22.93 -4.57 14.31
CA VAL A 243 -22.24 -5.47 13.38
C VAL A 243 -21.15 -6.22 14.14
N ILE A 244 -20.29 -5.51 14.88
CA ILE A 244 -19.23 -6.17 15.63
C ILE A 244 -19.78 -6.98 16.80
N ASN A 245 -20.85 -6.51 17.46
CA ASN A 245 -21.51 -7.31 18.49
C ASN A 245 -22.15 -8.58 17.95
N LEU A 246 -22.69 -8.56 16.74
CA LEU A 246 -23.15 -9.79 16.08
C LEU A 246 -21.99 -10.74 15.84
N LEU A 247 -20.88 -10.26 15.27
CA LEU A 247 -19.69 -11.09 15.02
C LEU A 247 -19.10 -11.67 16.32
N ARG A 248 -19.12 -10.92 17.43
CA ARG A 248 -18.68 -11.42 18.76
C ARG A 248 -19.49 -12.61 19.28
N LEU A 249 -20.69 -12.84 18.79
CA LEU A 249 -21.49 -14.02 19.17
C LEU A 249 -20.95 -15.30 18.54
N THR A 250 -20.19 -15.16 17.46
CA THR A 250 -19.79 -16.25 16.59
C THR A 250 -18.29 -16.41 16.41
N GLU A 251 -17.53 -15.35 16.63
CA GLU A 251 -16.12 -15.24 16.33
C GLU A 251 -15.36 -14.59 17.49
N THR A 252 -14.08 -14.94 17.62
CA THR A 252 -13.17 -14.25 18.55
C THR A 252 -12.88 -12.85 18.00
N VAL A 253 -13.38 -11.82 18.68
CA VAL A 253 -13.15 -10.42 18.32
C VAL A 253 -12.68 -9.65 19.55
N MET A 254 -11.77 -8.70 19.36
CA MET A 254 -11.34 -7.80 20.44
C MET A 254 -12.53 -7.12 21.13
N ALA A 255 -12.39 -6.90 22.44
CA ALA A 255 -13.43 -6.32 23.28
C ALA A 255 -13.82 -4.93 22.78
N ALA A 256 -15.10 -4.56 22.94
CA ALA A 256 -15.46 -3.15 22.78
C ALA A 256 -14.82 -2.35 23.92
N ASN A 257 -14.46 -1.12 23.60
CA ASN A 257 -13.62 -0.30 24.48
C ASN A 257 -14.07 1.16 24.55
N ILE A 258 -15.25 1.48 23.98
CA ILE A 258 -15.85 2.80 24.06
C ILE A 258 -17.38 2.72 24.03
N ASP A 259 -18.02 3.66 24.69
CA ASP A 259 -19.46 3.90 24.57
C ASP A 259 -19.69 5.07 23.60
N ASN A 260 -20.36 4.79 22.47
CA ASN A 260 -20.75 5.81 21.50
C ASN A 260 -22.26 6.10 21.54
N ASP A 261 -23.03 5.57 22.49
CA ASP A 261 -24.47 5.84 22.57
C ASP A 261 -24.73 7.31 22.97
N PRO A 262 -25.27 8.16 22.08
CA PRO A 262 -25.58 9.55 22.42
C PRO A 262 -26.90 9.67 23.22
N GLY A 263 -27.58 8.55 23.49
CA GLY A 263 -28.87 8.47 24.18
C GLY A 263 -30.09 8.57 23.26
N LEU A 264 -31.25 8.16 23.80
CA LEU A 264 -32.51 7.93 23.07
C LEU A 264 -33.12 9.12 22.32
N LEU A 265 -32.72 10.36 22.61
CA LEU A 265 -33.39 11.56 22.10
C LEU A 265 -32.65 12.24 20.93
N ASN A 266 -31.43 11.79 20.59
CA ASN A 266 -30.58 12.44 19.58
C ASN A 266 -29.72 11.47 18.75
N ASP A 267 -30.02 10.17 18.76
CA ASP A 267 -29.31 9.21 17.92
C ASP A 267 -29.81 9.28 16.47
N THR A 268 -29.02 9.93 15.62
CA THR A 268 -29.29 10.08 14.18
C THR A 268 -28.46 9.11 13.33
N ARG A 269 -27.79 8.14 13.96
CA ARG A 269 -26.93 7.17 13.27
C ARG A 269 -27.75 6.11 12.56
N GLU A 270 -27.09 5.39 11.66
CA GLU A 270 -27.69 4.26 10.96
C GLU A 270 -28.05 3.13 11.94
N LEU A 271 -29.06 2.33 11.58
CA LEU A 271 -29.64 1.29 12.44
C LEU A 271 -28.61 0.31 13.05
N LEU A 272 -27.46 0.13 12.41
CA LEU A 272 -26.42 -0.81 12.83
C LEU A 272 -25.27 -0.20 13.65
N ASN A 273 -25.18 1.14 13.74
CA ASN A 273 -24.13 1.85 14.47
C ASN A 273 -22.69 1.38 14.15
N HIS A 274 -22.37 1.20 12.87
CA HIS A 274 -21.10 0.60 12.41
C HIS A 274 -20.31 1.45 11.41
N SER A 275 -20.97 2.33 10.65
CA SER A 275 -20.36 3.18 9.62
C SER A 275 -19.22 4.03 10.19
N PHE A 276 -18.13 4.15 9.43
CA PHE A 276 -16.99 4.96 9.85
C PHE A 276 -17.40 6.42 10.14
N LEU A 277 -18.15 7.05 9.24
CA LEU A 277 -18.46 8.47 9.32
C LEU A 277 -19.48 8.80 10.42
N SER A 278 -20.63 8.14 10.42
CA SER A 278 -21.73 8.44 11.34
C SER A 278 -21.56 7.81 12.72
N SER A 279 -20.89 6.65 12.83
CA SER A 279 -20.85 5.89 14.09
C SER A 279 -19.53 5.95 14.84
N TYR A 280 -18.47 6.47 14.20
CA TYR A 280 -17.16 6.62 14.82
C TYR A 280 -16.51 7.99 14.60
N PHE A 281 -16.76 8.63 13.46
CA PHE A 281 -16.12 9.89 13.07
C PHE A 281 -17.01 11.12 13.21
N ASP A 282 -18.21 10.98 13.80
CA ASP A 282 -19.09 12.11 14.09
C ASP A 282 -18.54 12.92 15.27
N GLY A 283 -18.46 14.24 15.12
CA GLY A 283 -17.89 15.16 16.11
C GLY A 283 -18.55 15.14 17.49
N ARG A 284 -19.76 14.58 17.61
CA ARG A 284 -20.50 14.45 18.86
C ARG A 284 -20.10 13.21 19.66
N LEU A 285 -19.44 12.24 19.04
CA LEU A 285 -19.16 10.94 19.64
C LEU A 285 -17.80 10.91 20.36
N PRO A 286 -17.69 10.19 21.49
CA PRO A 286 -16.41 9.99 22.17
C PRO A 286 -15.32 9.35 21.29
N SER A 287 -15.71 8.48 20.36
CA SER A 287 -14.82 7.84 19.38
C SER A 287 -14.07 8.83 18.50
N ARG A 288 -14.69 9.96 18.13
CA ARG A 288 -14.03 11.03 17.38
C ARG A 288 -12.76 11.51 18.09
N ALA A 289 -12.86 11.76 19.40
CA ALA A 289 -11.75 12.25 20.19
C ALA A 289 -10.63 11.20 20.28
N ARG A 290 -10.97 9.91 20.41
CA ARG A 290 -9.98 8.83 20.38
C ARG A 290 -9.28 8.71 19.03
N ILE A 291 -10.02 8.78 17.93
CA ILE A 291 -9.44 8.71 16.58
C ILE A 291 -8.50 9.90 16.33
N ASN A 292 -8.90 11.11 16.75
CA ASN A 292 -8.01 12.29 16.69
C ASN A 292 -6.71 12.05 17.46
N ALA A 293 -6.82 11.64 18.73
CA ALA A 293 -5.67 11.43 19.60
C ALA A 293 -4.74 10.33 19.05
N ALA A 294 -5.30 9.26 18.51
CA ALA A 294 -4.53 8.16 17.96
C ALA A 294 -3.75 8.56 16.71
N ILE A 295 -4.37 9.29 15.77
CA ILE A 295 -3.67 9.75 14.55
C ILE A 295 -2.53 10.70 14.92
N THR A 296 -2.75 11.62 15.86
CA THR A 296 -1.69 12.49 16.39
C THR A 296 -0.60 11.66 17.07
N ALA A 297 -0.94 10.72 17.94
CA ALA A 297 0.04 9.89 18.63
C ALA A 297 0.89 9.06 17.67
N LEU A 298 0.28 8.45 16.65
CA LEU A 298 1.01 7.73 15.60
C LEU A 298 1.96 8.67 14.83
N SER A 299 1.54 9.89 14.55
CA SER A 299 2.39 10.88 13.88
C SER A 299 3.59 11.33 14.72
N GLU A 300 3.50 11.25 16.05
CA GLU A 300 4.60 11.59 16.97
C GLU A 300 5.52 10.40 17.27
N GLN A 301 4.98 9.18 17.27
CA GLN A 301 5.69 7.96 17.70
C GLN A 301 6.46 7.29 16.56
N LEU A 302 5.91 7.32 15.34
CA LEU A 302 6.55 6.65 14.20
C LEU A 302 7.82 7.37 13.79
N THR A 303 8.90 6.62 13.57
CA THR A 303 10.17 7.16 13.08
C THR A 303 10.17 7.22 11.57
N TYR A 304 10.81 8.25 10.99
CA TYR A 304 11.08 8.27 9.56
C TYR A 304 12.10 7.17 9.23
N PRO A 305 11.79 6.25 8.29
CA PRO A 305 12.74 5.23 7.90
C PRO A 305 13.95 5.90 7.25
N GLU A 306 15.15 5.37 7.50
CA GLU A 306 16.32 5.78 6.73
C GLU A 306 16.01 5.56 5.25
N VAL A 307 16.18 6.61 4.47
CA VAL A 307 15.89 6.54 3.06
C VAL A 307 16.96 5.65 2.43
N ILE A 308 16.63 4.39 2.12
CA ILE A 308 17.53 3.50 1.37
C ILE A 308 17.82 4.10 -0.02
N ALA A 309 16.92 4.99 -0.50
CA ALA A 309 17.14 5.83 -1.68
C ALA A 309 16.69 7.27 -1.41
N GLY A 310 17.61 8.14 -0.99
CA GLY A 310 17.42 9.60 -0.88
C GLY A 310 16.79 10.23 -2.13
N GLU A 311 16.50 11.52 -2.08
CA GLU A 311 15.98 12.31 -3.21
C GLU A 311 16.93 12.20 -4.41
N GLY A 312 16.70 11.24 -5.30
CA GLY A 312 17.45 11.10 -6.53
C GLY A 312 16.79 11.94 -7.62
N ALA A 313 17.58 12.28 -8.63
CA ALA A 313 17.04 12.86 -9.85
C ALA A 313 15.95 11.97 -10.48
N ILE A 314 16.15 10.65 -10.46
CA ILE A 314 15.22 9.64 -10.99
C ILE A 314 15.22 8.44 -10.05
N ARG A 315 14.04 7.93 -9.71
CA ARG A 315 13.88 6.62 -9.08
C ARG A 315 12.71 5.86 -9.69
N ALA A 316 12.94 4.61 -10.08
CA ALA A 316 11.90 3.71 -10.57
C ALA A 316 11.80 2.50 -9.65
N THR A 317 10.63 2.27 -9.07
CA THR A 317 10.34 1.13 -8.20
C THR A 317 9.44 0.16 -8.95
N LEU A 318 9.94 -1.04 -9.22
CA LEU A 318 9.17 -2.18 -9.72
C LEU A 318 8.62 -2.96 -8.54
N SER A 319 7.42 -3.51 -8.68
CA SER A 319 6.84 -4.54 -7.81
C SER A 319 5.94 -5.47 -8.65
N TRP A 320 5.74 -6.72 -8.23
CA TRP A 320 4.90 -7.70 -8.93
C TRP A 320 4.15 -8.63 -7.96
N GLY A 321 3.22 -9.45 -8.48
CA GLY A 321 2.43 -10.44 -7.75
C GLY A 321 3.17 -11.78 -7.60
N ASP A 322 2.45 -12.90 -7.52
CA ASP A 322 2.95 -14.18 -6.99
C ASP A 322 4.05 -14.89 -7.81
N GLN A 323 4.39 -14.42 -9.00
CA GLN A 323 5.41 -15.04 -9.82
C GLN A 323 6.81 -14.76 -9.27
N PRO A 324 7.75 -15.71 -9.43
CA PRO A 324 8.95 -15.70 -8.61
C PRO A 324 10.01 -14.66 -9.02
N ASP A 325 9.93 -14.05 -10.21
CA ASP A 325 11.05 -13.27 -10.73
C ASP A 325 10.65 -12.33 -11.89
N VAL A 326 10.62 -11.02 -11.62
CA VAL A 326 10.46 -9.96 -12.62
C VAL A 326 11.59 -8.95 -12.44
N ASP A 327 12.40 -8.76 -13.47
CA ASP A 327 13.53 -7.84 -13.45
C ASP A 327 13.14 -6.43 -13.93
N LEU A 328 13.65 -5.41 -13.25
CA LEU A 328 13.70 -4.03 -13.70
C LEU A 328 14.91 -3.81 -14.61
N HIS A 329 14.66 -3.18 -15.76
CA HIS A 329 15.68 -2.82 -16.73
C HIS A 329 15.62 -1.33 -17.02
N VAL A 330 16.76 -0.66 -16.99
CA VAL A 330 16.88 0.76 -17.36
C VAL A 330 17.97 0.96 -18.39
N PHE A 331 17.65 1.60 -19.49
CA PHE A 331 18.64 2.10 -20.46
C PHE A 331 18.85 3.59 -20.22
N GLU A 332 20.09 3.96 -19.94
CA GLU A 332 20.50 5.34 -19.61
C GLU A 332 20.94 6.11 -20.86
N PRO A 333 20.95 7.46 -20.82
CA PRO A 333 21.37 8.30 -21.94
C PRO A 333 22.76 7.96 -22.50
N GLY A 334 23.70 7.59 -21.63
CA GLY A 334 25.06 7.19 -22.00
C GLY A 334 25.17 5.82 -22.70
N GLY A 335 24.05 5.11 -22.86
CA GLY A 335 23.99 3.78 -23.45
C GLY A 335 24.19 2.63 -22.46
N SER A 336 24.36 2.93 -21.17
CA SER A 336 24.40 1.93 -20.11
C SER A 336 23.06 1.21 -19.97
N HIS A 337 23.11 -0.10 -19.76
CA HIS A 337 21.95 -0.93 -19.45
C HIS A 337 22.09 -1.47 -18.04
N VAL A 338 21.20 -1.01 -17.16
CA VAL A 338 21.18 -1.33 -15.73
C VAL A 338 20.10 -2.36 -15.44
N TYR A 339 20.49 -3.50 -14.87
CA TYR A 339 19.62 -4.64 -14.55
C TYR A 339 20.35 -5.63 -13.62
N TYR A 340 19.74 -6.75 -13.24
CA TYR A 340 20.28 -7.70 -12.25
C TYR A 340 21.76 -8.13 -12.45
N ARG A 341 22.26 -8.27 -13.70
CA ARG A 341 23.68 -8.61 -13.95
C ARG A 341 24.61 -7.40 -13.99
N ASN A 342 24.08 -6.21 -14.27
CA ASN A 342 24.85 -4.97 -14.35
C ASN A 342 24.14 -3.89 -13.53
N LYS A 343 24.32 -3.93 -12.21
CA LYS A 343 23.57 -3.10 -11.25
C LYS A 343 24.07 -1.65 -11.17
N THR A 344 25.07 -1.27 -11.95
CA THR A 344 25.62 0.09 -11.94
C THR A 344 25.77 0.58 -13.37
N GLY A 345 25.09 1.67 -13.67
CA GLY A 345 25.21 2.42 -14.90
C GLY A 345 26.16 3.61 -14.77
N GLU A 346 26.18 4.42 -15.82
CA GLU A 346 26.89 5.69 -15.85
C GLU A 346 26.24 6.71 -14.91
N ASP A 347 24.91 6.66 -14.79
CA ASP A 347 24.13 7.63 -14.02
C ASP A 347 23.63 7.02 -12.71
N GLY A 348 22.97 5.87 -12.81
CA GLY A 348 22.24 5.26 -11.72
C GLY A 348 22.70 3.87 -11.30
N THR A 349 22.02 3.33 -10.30
CA THR A 349 22.29 2.02 -9.71
C THR A 349 20.99 1.29 -9.41
N LEU A 350 21.02 -0.04 -9.49
CA LEU A 350 19.97 -0.93 -9.03
C LEU A 350 20.29 -1.36 -7.58
N ASP A 351 19.38 -1.08 -6.64
CA ASP A 351 19.63 -1.23 -5.19
C ASP A 351 19.43 -2.66 -4.69
N VAL A 352 18.45 -3.38 -5.23
CA VAL A 352 18.06 -4.73 -4.84
C VAL A 352 17.60 -5.49 -6.08
N ASP A 353 18.05 -6.73 -6.18
CA ASP A 353 17.63 -7.74 -7.15
C ASP A 353 16.90 -8.77 -6.30
N ASP A 354 15.58 -8.64 -6.25
CA ASP A 354 14.74 -9.45 -5.37
C ASP A 354 14.17 -10.61 -6.16
N THR A 355 14.77 -11.79 -6.02
CA THR A 355 14.33 -12.99 -6.73
C THR A 355 13.17 -13.72 -6.02
N THR A 356 12.42 -13.04 -5.14
CA THR A 356 11.34 -13.63 -4.34
C THR A 356 9.95 -13.22 -4.83
N ALA A 357 8.93 -13.89 -4.31
CA ALA A 357 7.57 -13.84 -4.84
C ALA A 357 6.92 -12.44 -4.81
N VAL A 358 7.38 -11.47 -4.02
CA VAL A 358 6.91 -10.08 -4.11
C VAL A 358 8.01 -9.21 -3.53
N GLY A 359 8.91 -8.76 -4.38
CA GLY A 359 10.02 -7.88 -4.04
C GLY A 359 9.93 -6.57 -4.79
N PRO A 360 10.21 -5.41 -4.17
CA PRO A 360 10.46 -4.23 -4.95
C PRO A 360 11.91 -4.21 -5.45
N GLU A 361 12.10 -4.02 -6.76
CA GLU A 361 13.41 -3.64 -7.32
C GLU A 361 13.43 -2.14 -7.58
N ASN A 362 14.49 -1.43 -7.15
CA ASN A 362 14.60 0.00 -7.41
C ASN A 362 15.83 0.35 -8.23
N TYR A 363 15.60 1.15 -9.25
CA TYR A 363 16.65 1.89 -9.94
C TYR A 363 16.69 3.32 -9.40
N PHE A 364 17.90 3.85 -9.20
CA PHE A 364 18.14 5.14 -8.55
C PHE A 364 19.25 5.95 -9.25
N VAL A 365 19.02 7.24 -9.50
CA VAL A 365 20.02 8.21 -10.00
C VAL A 365 20.15 9.34 -8.98
N ALA A 366 21.37 9.62 -8.49
CA ALA A 366 21.62 10.72 -7.55
C ALA A 366 21.39 12.11 -8.21
N CYS A 367 21.06 13.14 -7.41
CA CYS A 367 20.78 14.49 -7.92
C CYS A 367 21.88 15.05 -8.82
N ASP A 368 23.15 14.80 -8.46
CA ASP A 368 24.35 15.32 -9.14
C ASP A 368 24.88 14.38 -10.24
N ARG A 369 24.21 13.24 -10.47
CA ARG A 369 24.59 12.25 -11.49
C ARG A 369 23.63 12.16 -12.67
N VAL A 370 22.55 12.94 -12.67
CA VAL A 370 21.62 12.94 -13.81
C VAL A 370 22.26 13.65 -15.00
N ASN A 371 22.04 13.08 -16.17
CA ASN A 371 22.52 13.60 -17.45
C ASN A 371 21.34 13.86 -18.39
N GLU A 372 21.54 14.79 -19.34
CA GLU A 372 20.54 15.03 -20.38
C GLU A 372 20.36 13.79 -21.26
N GLY A 373 19.12 13.55 -21.69
CA GLY A 373 18.78 12.46 -22.60
C GLY A 373 17.66 11.57 -22.08
N SER A 374 17.57 10.36 -22.61
CA SER A 374 16.45 9.45 -22.39
C SER A 374 16.81 8.33 -21.41
N TYR A 375 15.98 8.17 -20.37
CA TYR A 375 15.99 7.01 -19.50
C TYR A 375 14.78 6.14 -19.84
N ALA A 376 15.03 4.98 -20.46
CA ALA A 376 13.97 4.04 -20.81
C ALA A 376 13.85 2.95 -19.74
N ILE A 377 12.72 2.90 -19.06
CA ILE A 377 12.41 1.95 -18.00
C ILE A 377 11.51 0.86 -18.55
N GLY A 378 11.94 -0.39 -18.40
CA GLY A 378 11.19 -1.57 -18.80
C GLY A 378 11.25 -2.68 -17.76
N VAL A 379 10.40 -3.68 -17.93
CA VAL A 379 10.35 -4.87 -17.08
C VAL A 379 10.52 -6.13 -17.91
N ASN A 380 11.20 -7.13 -17.36
CA ASN A 380 11.36 -8.44 -17.98
C ASN A 380 10.84 -9.53 -17.06
N TYR A 381 9.89 -10.33 -17.55
CA TYR A 381 9.42 -11.48 -16.81
C TYR A 381 10.47 -12.59 -16.86
N PHE A 382 11.35 -12.65 -15.87
CA PHE A 382 12.54 -13.49 -15.94
C PHE A 382 12.20 -14.97 -15.71
N ARG A 383 11.44 -15.27 -14.66
CA ARG A 383 11.04 -16.65 -14.33
C ARG A 383 9.63 -16.65 -13.74
N GLY A 384 8.82 -17.59 -14.22
CA GLY A 384 7.55 -17.93 -13.61
C GLY A 384 6.73 -18.87 -14.48
N TYR A 385 5.55 -19.21 -13.99
CA TYR A 385 4.74 -20.32 -14.47
C TYR A 385 3.33 -19.90 -14.92
N GLN A 386 2.86 -18.72 -14.53
CA GLN A 386 1.58 -18.14 -14.92
C GLN A 386 1.76 -16.67 -15.35
N PRO A 387 0.76 -16.03 -16.00
CA PRO A 387 0.83 -14.60 -16.26
C PRO A 387 1.03 -13.78 -14.98
N GLU A 388 1.77 -12.67 -15.08
CA GLU A 388 2.07 -11.75 -13.97
C GLU A 388 1.67 -10.31 -14.33
N LYS A 389 1.39 -9.47 -13.33
CA LYS A 389 1.27 -8.02 -13.47
C LYS A 389 2.44 -7.33 -12.77
N ALA A 390 3.27 -6.68 -13.57
CA ALA A 390 4.29 -5.78 -13.05
C ALA A 390 3.72 -4.37 -12.87
N LEU A 391 4.10 -3.73 -11.77
CA LEU A 391 3.70 -2.38 -11.39
C LEU A 391 4.98 -1.54 -11.20
N VAL A 392 5.15 -0.51 -12.02
CA VAL A 392 6.28 0.42 -11.87
C VAL A 392 5.78 1.78 -11.43
N THR A 393 6.35 2.33 -10.36
CA THR A 393 6.14 3.71 -9.92
C THR A 393 7.41 4.51 -10.14
N LEU A 394 7.27 5.69 -10.74
CA LEU A 394 8.36 6.61 -11.04
C LEU A 394 8.31 7.83 -10.12
N TYR A 395 9.46 8.19 -9.57
CA TYR A 395 9.69 9.38 -8.76
C TYR A 395 10.80 10.23 -9.37
N LEU A 396 10.63 11.54 -9.34
CA LEU A 396 11.59 12.49 -9.92
C LEU A 396 12.06 13.49 -8.86
N GLY A 397 13.29 14.01 -9.05
CA GLY A 397 13.92 14.96 -8.13
C GLY A 397 13.21 16.32 -8.01
N ASN A 398 12.20 16.59 -8.84
CA ASN A 398 11.32 17.75 -8.70
C ASN A 398 10.08 17.48 -7.81
N GLY A 399 10.00 16.30 -7.19
CA GLY A 399 8.89 15.86 -6.34
C GLY A 399 7.73 15.18 -7.09
N ALA A 400 7.75 15.17 -8.42
CA ALA A 400 6.69 14.53 -9.21
C ALA A 400 6.72 13.00 -9.04
N THR A 401 5.54 12.40 -8.95
CA THR A 401 5.34 10.95 -8.90
C THR A 401 4.40 10.52 -10.01
N PHE A 402 4.74 9.46 -10.74
CA PHE A 402 3.94 8.88 -11.81
C PHE A 402 3.69 7.40 -11.53
N GLY A 403 2.46 6.95 -11.75
CA GLY A 403 2.09 5.53 -11.62
C GLY A 403 1.33 5.15 -10.35
N PRO A 404 1.24 3.84 -10.02
CA PRO A 404 1.91 2.75 -10.75
C PRO A 404 1.33 2.55 -12.16
N ARG A 405 2.19 2.37 -13.17
CA ARG A 405 1.78 1.81 -14.47
C ARG A 405 1.80 0.30 -14.37
N SER A 406 0.69 -0.33 -14.74
CA SER A 406 0.57 -1.80 -14.79
C SER A 406 0.85 -2.33 -16.19
N VAL A 407 1.67 -3.38 -16.26
CA VAL A 407 1.96 -4.13 -17.47
C VAL A 407 1.69 -5.61 -17.22
N THR A 408 0.90 -6.22 -18.10
CA THR A 408 0.65 -7.67 -18.07
C THR A 408 1.75 -8.41 -18.80
N LEU A 409 2.35 -9.38 -18.11
CA LEU A 409 3.44 -10.22 -18.56
C LEU A 409 2.92 -11.65 -18.74
N ASN A 410 2.57 -12.02 -19.97
CA ASN A 410 1.89 -13.28 -20.23
C ASN A 410 2.78 -14.52 -20.07
N THR A 411 4.08 -14.40 -20.37
CA THR A 411 5.02 -15.53 -20.37
C THR A 411 6.41 -15.09 -19.91
N ALA A 412 7.08 -15.96 -19.15
CA ALA A 412 8.45 -15.76 -18.76
C ALA A 412 9.39 -15.85 -19.99
N ARG A 413 10.32 -14.91 -20.10
CA ARG A 413 11.27 -14.75 -21.22
C ARG A 413 12.72 -15.03 -20.81
N GLY A 414 13.01 -15.07 -19.51
CA GLY A 414 14.37 -15.25 -18.99
C GLY A 414 15.36 -14.26 -19.59
N SER A 415 16.60 -14.71 -19.78
CA SER A 415 17.66 -13.85 -20.34
C SER A 415 17.40 -13.38 -21.78
N ALA A 416 16.52 -14.04 -22.52
CA ALA A 416 16.16 -13.61 -23.88
C ALA A 416 15.30 -12.34 -23.89
N GLY A 417 14.74 -11.95 -22.74
CA GLY A 417 14.01 -10.69 -22.58
C GLY A 417 14.86 -9.48 -22.21
N ASN A 418 16.12 -9.69 -21.80
CA ASN A 418 16.97 -8.62 -21.24
C ASN A 418 17.16 -7.43 -22.20
N ASP A 419 17.42 -7.71 -23.47
CA ASP A 419 17.70 -6.66 -24.47
C ASP A 419 16.41 -6.03 -25.05
N SER A 420 15.25 -6.54 -24.66
CA SER A 420 13.95 -6.05 -25.14
C SER A 420 12.88 -6.16 -24.05
N PRO A 421 13.08 -5.51 -22.88
CA PRO A 421 12.10 -5.54 -21.81
C PRO A 421 10.81 -4.85 -22.27
N VAL A 422 9.69 -5.18 -21.64
CA VAL A 422 8.42 -4.51 -21.92
C VAL A 422 8.52 -3.09 -21.37
N SER A 423 8.44 -2.10 -22.26
CA SER A 423 8.58 -0.69 -21.90
C SER A 423 7.45 -0.22 -20.98
N VAL A 424 7.78 0.52 -19.94
CA VAL A 424 6.82 1.06 -18.95
C VAL A 424 6.85 2.58 -18.91
N TYR A 425 8.03 3.20 -18.86
CA TYR A 425 8.21 4.64 -18.89
C TYR A 425 9.37 5.03 -19.80
N ASN A 426 9.27 6.19 -20.43
CA ASN A 426 10.42 6.89 -20.98
C ASN A 426 10.52 8.29 -20.39
N ILE A 427 11.67 8.62 -19.81
CA ILE A 427 11.91 9.92 -19.17
C ILE A 427 12.92 10.67 -20.01
N VAL A 428 12.54 11.83 -20.52
CA VAL A 428 13.47 12.73 -21.21
C VAL A 428 13.87 13.84 -20.26
N VAL A 429 15.18 13.94 -20.01
CA VAL A 429 15.79 14.97 -19.15
C VAL A 429 16.44 16.04 -20.03
N HIS A 430 16.14 17.30 -19.72
CA HIS A 430 16.73 18.50 -20.32
C HIS A 430 17.28 19.43 -19.24
N GLN A 431 18.22 20.30 -19.59
CA GLN A 431 18.75 21.33 -18.71
C GLN A 431 17.96 22.65 -18.86
N ASP A 432 17.63 23.33 -17.75
CA ASP A 432 17.16 24.72 -17.75
C ASP A 432 18.32 25.74 -17.79
N ASP A 433 18.02 27.03 -17.94
CA ASP A 433 19.05 28.09 -17.99
C ASP A 433 19.90 28.22 -16.70
N ASN A 434 19.47 27.59 -15.60
CA ASN A 434 20.15 27.62 -14.29
C ASN A 434 20.92 26.32 -14.00
N GLY A 435 20.93 25.36 -14.93
CA GLY A 435 21.60 24.08 -14.76
C GLY A 435 20.79 23.01 -14.03
N ASN A 436 19.49 23.21 -13.84
CA ASN A 436 18.60 22.22 -13.23
C ASN A 436 18.00 21.26 -14.28
N ALA A 437 17.70 20.04 -13.85
CA ALA A 437 17.00 19.08 -14.67
C ALA A 437 15.50 19.41 -14.80
N LEU A 438 15.01 19.35 -16.02
CA LEU A 438 13.60 19.35 -16.41
C LEU A 438 13.24 17.97 -16.94
N TYR A 439 12.12 17.44 -16.46
CA TYR A 439 11.71 16.08 -16.77
C TYR A 439 10.43 16.05 -17.61
N THR A 440 10.45 15.26 -18.69
CA THR A 440 9.27 14.91 -19.47
C THR A 440 9.05 13.40 -19.41
N VAL A 441 7.92 12.97 -18.87
CA VAL A 441 7.57 11.54 -18.75
C VAL A 441 6.58 11.16 -19.84
N GLN A 442 6.90 10.10 -20.59
CA GLN A 442 6.08 9.53 -21.66
C GLN A 442 5.54 8.16 -21.27
#